data_AF-A0A8K0IQN9-F1
#
_entry.id   AF-A0A8K0IQN9-F1
#
_cell.length_a   1.000
_cell.length_b   1.000
_cell.length_c   1.000
_cell.angle_alpha   90.00
_cell.angle_beta   90.00
_cell.angle_gamma   90.00
#
_symmetry.space_group_name_H-M   'P 1'
#
loop_
_entity.id
_entity.type
_entity.pdbx_description
1 polymer ?
#
loop_
_entity_poly.entity_id
_entity_poly.type
_entity_poly.pdbx_seq_one_letter_code
_entity_poly.pdbx_strand_id
1 'polypeptide(L)'
;MAQNGADFHLPDEILSVIPTDPYEQLDIARKITSMAIASRVTRLEDEARRLRQKISERDRLISELQDKLNHLDRKVRDSDASLRAAVEENAKLSKERDMLALTSKKLGRELAKV
;
A
#
# COMPACT_ATOMS: atom_id res chain seq x y z
N MET A 1 -47.50 -25.66 14.83
CA MET A 1 -47.26 -26.93 14.13
C MET A 1 -45.83 -26.89 13.63
N ALA A 2 -44.92 -27.59 14.31
CA ALA A 2 -43.51 -27.61 13.95
C ALA A 2 -43.35 -28.51 12.70
N GLN A 3 -42.91 -27.92 11.59
CA GLN A 3 -42.43 -28.67 10.44
C GLN A 3 -41.11 -29.32 10.85
N ASN A 4 -41.20 -30.52 11.40
CA ASN A 4 -40.05 -31.33 11.77
C ASN A 4 -39.47 -31.99 10.52
N GLY A 5 -38.19 -31.71 10.26
CA GLY A 5 -37.31 -32.49 9.40
C GLY A 5 -37.52 -32.26 7.91
N ALA A 6 -36.54 -31.62 7.26
CA ALA A 6 -36.29 -31.95 5.86
C ALA A 6 -36.10 -33.48 5.79
N ASP A 7 -36.83 -34.17 4.90
CA ASP A 7 -36.73 -35.61 4.68
C ASP A 7 -35.29 -35.99 4.35
N PHE A 8 -34.51 -36.30 5.38
CA PHE A 8 -33.11 -36.70 5.29
C PHE A 8 -33.09 -38.20 5.05
N HIS A 9 -33.43 -38.61 3.84
CA HIS A 9 -33.28 -39.99 3.42
C HIS A 9 -31.81 -40.27 3.16
N LEU A 10 -31.18 -40.98 4.11
CA LEU A 10 -29.85 -41.55 3.91
C LEU A 10 -29.98 -42.76 2.97
N PRO A 11 -29.05 -42.95 2.02
CA PRO A 11 -29.02 -44.15 1.19
C PRO A 11 -28.94 -45.43 2.04
N ASP A 12 -29.54 -46.51 1.55
CA ASP A 12 -29.60 -47.81 2.26
C ASP A 12 -28.20 -48.36 2.57
N GLU A 13 -27.22 -48.06 1.72
CA GLU A 13 -25.82 -48.43 1.93
C GLU A 13 -25.25 -47.76 3.19
N ILE A 14 -25.61 -46.49 3.44
CA ILE A 14 -25.18 -45.76 4.63
C ILE A 14 -25.92 -46.26 5.87
N LEU A 15 -27.23 -46.53 5.75
CA LEU A 15 -28.02 -47.08 6.85
C LEU A 15 -27.51 -48.45 7.30
N SER A 16 -27.06 -49.28 6.36
CA SER A 16 -26.55 -50.63 6.64
C SER A 16 -25.24 -50.65 7.46
N VAL A 17 -24.47 -49.55 7.45
CA VAL A 17 -23.19 -49.43 8.17
C VAL A 17 -23.29 -48.57 9.43
N ILE A 18 -24.43 -47.93 9.68
CA ILE A 18 -24.65 -47.16 10.91
C ILE A 18 -24.82 -48.15 12.08
N PRO A 19 -24.08 -47.97 13.19
CA PRO A 19 -24.26 -48.80 14.37
C PRO A 19 -25.69 -48.73 14.88
N THR A 20 -26.22 -49.85 15.37
CA THR A 20 -27.56 -49.88 15.98
C THR A 20 -27.56 -49.39 17.42
N ASP A 21 -26.40 -49.36 18.10
CA ASP A 21 -26.27 -48.83 19.46
C ASP A 21 -26.34 -47.28 19.45
N PRO A 22 -27.25 -46.66 20.22
CA PRO A 22 -27.39 -45.19 20.27
C PRO A 22 -26.13 -44.44 20.71
N TYR A 23 -25.32 -44.99 21.62
CA TYR A 23 -24.09 -44.34 22.09
C TYR A 23 -22.99 -44.39 21.03
N GLU A 24 -22.90 -45.48 20.27
CA GLU A 24 -21.96 -45.58 19.14
C GLU A 24 -22.34 -44.61 18.01
N GLN A 25 -23.64 -44.42 17.74
CA GLN A 25 -24.11 -43.41 16.80
C GLN A 25 -23.73 -41.99 17.23
N LEU A 26 -23.88 -41.65 18.51
CA LEU A 26 -23.45 -40.36 19.05
C LEU A 26 -21.94 -40.16 18.90
N ASP A 27 -21.13 -41.20 19.11
CA ASP A 27 -19.69 -41.11 18.92
C ASP A 27 -19.31 -40.84 17.46
N ILE A 28 -19.97 -41.50 16.50
CA ILE A 28 -19.79 -41.23 15.08
C ILE A 28 -20.23 -39.81 14.71
N ALA A 29 -21.40 -39.37 15.16
CA ALA A 29 -21.90 -38.01 14.91
C ALA A 29 -20.93 -36.95 15.47
N ARG A 30 -20.40 -37.20 16.67
CA ARG A 30 -19.37 -36.37 17.29
C ARG A 30 -18.10 -36.34 16.44
N LYS A 31 -17.58 -37.49 15.99
CA LYS A 31 -16.40 -37.58 15.12
C LYS A 31 -16.59 -36.84 13.81
N ILE A 32 -17.72 -37.02 13.13
CA ILE A 32 -18.05 -36.31 11.89
C ILE A 32 -18.05 -34.80 12.12
N THR A 33 -18.70 -34.35 13.19
CA THR A 33 -18.76 -32.94 13.56
C THR A 33 -17.37 -32.39 13.88
N SER A 34 -16.56 -33.12 14.65
CA SER A 34 -15.17 -32.75 14.96
C SER A 34 -14.33 -32.63 13.69
N MET A 35 -14.45 -33.56 12.73
CA MET A 35 -13.75 -33.50 11.45
C MET A 35 -14.20 -32.30 10.60
N ALA A 36 -15.51 -32.04 10.54
CA ALA A 36 -16.06 -30.90 9.81
C ALA A 36 -15.57 -29.56 10.40
N ILE A 37 -15.55 -29.43 11.73
CA ILE A 37 -15.00 -28.27 12.43
C ILE A 37 -13.50 -28.14 12.15
N ALA A 38 -12.72 -29.22 12.30
CA ALA A 38 -11.28 -29.20 12.05
C ALA A 38 -10.96 -28.74 10.62
N SER A 39 -11.64 -29.30 9.61
CA SER A 39 -11.49 -28.88 8.21
C SER A 39 -11.80 -27.39 8.01
N ARG A 40 -12.86 -26.87 8.66
CA ARG A 40 -13.22 -25.45 8.58
C ARG A 40 -12.19 -24.57 9.27
N VAL A 41 -11.67 -24.98 10.43
CA VAL A 41 -10.62 -24.27 11.16
C VAL A 41 -9.37 -24.18 10.31
N THR A 42 -8.90 -25.29 9.72
CA THR A 42 -7.72 -25.28 8.83
C THR A 42 -7.88 -24.32 7.66
N ARG A 43 -9.05 -24.31 7.00
CA ARG A 43 -9.31 -23.34 5.90
C ARG A 43 -9.24 -21.89 6.37
N LEU A 44 -9.82 -21.57 7.53
CA LEU A 44 -9.77 -20.22 8.10
C LEU A 44 -8.35 -19.83 8.51
N GLU A 45 -7.56 -20.76 9.05
CA GLU A 45 -6.16 -20.53 9.39
C GLU A 45 -5.32 -20.22 8.14
N ASP A 46 -5.51 -20.97 7.06
CA ASP A 46 -4.82 -20.73 5.80
C ASP A 46 -5.22 -19.38 5.17
N GLU A 47 -6.51 -19.02 5.21
CA GLU A 47 -6.97 -17.72 4.76
C GLU A 47 -6.38 -16.59 5.61
N ALA A 48 -6.38 -16.73 6.93
CA ALA A 48 -5.79 -15.76 7.84
C ALA A 48 -4.28 -15.60 7.59
N ARG A 49 -3.55 -16.69 7.32
CA ARG A 49 -2.13 -16.63 6.94
C ARG A 49 -1.93 -15.86 5.63
N ARG A 50 -2.73 -16.15 4.60
CA ARG A 50 -2.67 -15.43 3.31
C ARG A 50 -2.98 -13.93 3.48
N LEU A 51 -3.97 -13.58 4.30
CA LEU A 51 -4.30 -12.19 4.59
C LEU A 51 -3.16 -11.47 5.33
N ARG A 52 -2.54 -12.11 6.33
CA ARG A 52 -1.37 -11.54 7.03
C ARG A 52 -0.18 -11.33 6.09
N GLN A 53 0.06 -12.27 5.17
CA GLN A 53 1.10 -12.11 4.16
C GLN A 53 0.83 -10.89 3.26
N LYS A 54 -0.40 -10.75 2.75
CA LYS A 54 -0.79 -9.59 1.93
C LYS A 54 -0.65 -8.26 2.67
N ILE A 55 -0.96 -8.24 3.98
CA ILE A 55 -0.75 -7.05 4.81
C ILE A 55 0.75 -6.73 4.87
N SER A 56 1.60 -7.70 5.18
CA SER A 56 3.05 -7.50 5.23
C SER A 56 3.65 -7.02 3.90
N GLU A 57 3.18 -7.54 2.77
CA GLU A 57 3.58 -7.08 1.44
C GLU A 57 3.17 -5.63 1.18
N ARG A 58 1.95 -5.24 1.58
CA ARG A 58 1.49 -3.85 1.49
C ARG A 58 2.27 -2.91 2.39
N ASP A 59 2.58 -3.31 3.61
CA ASP A 59 3.38 -2.49 4.54
C ASP A 59 4.78 -2.21 3.98
N ARG A 60 5.41 -3.21 3.36
CA ARG A 60 6.68 -3.03 2.65
C ARG A 60 6.55 -2.03 1.50
N LEU A 61 5.52 -2.17 0.67
CA LEU A 61 5.28 -1.24 -0.44
C LEU A 61 5.01 0.19 0.06
N ILE A 62 4.27 0.35 1.15
CA ILE A 62 4.04 1.65 1.78
C ILE A 62 5.35 2.28 2.22
N SER A 63 6.22 1.51 2.89
CA SER A 63 7.55 1.99 3.31
C SER A 63 8.39 2.44 2.12
N GLU A 64 8.46 1.65 1.05
CA GLU A 64 9.20 2.02 -0.16
C GLU A 64 8.66 3.29 -0.82
N LEU A 65 7.33 3.45 -0.85
CA LEU A 65 6.69 4.65 -1.40
C LEU A 65 6.96 5.89 -0.53
N GLN A 66 6.96 5.73 0.80
CA GLN A 66 7.32 6.81 1.73
C GLN A 66 8.77 7.24 1.54
N ASP A 67 9.71 6.30 1.37
CA ASP A 67 11.11 6.61 1.10
C ASP A 67 11.29 7.36 -0.22
N LYS A 68 10.59 6.93 -1.29
CA LYS A 68 10.59 7.61 -2.58
C LYS A 68 10.01 9.03 -2.48
N LEU A 69 8.91 9.20 -1.75
CA LEU A 69 8.29 10.50 -1.51
C LEU A 69 9.26 11.45 -0.79
N ASN A 70 9.90 10.97 0.28
CA ASN A 70 10.89 11.73 1.04
C ASN A 70 12.10 12.11 0.18
N HIS A 71 12.57 11.20 -0.68
CA HIS A 71 13.64 11.49 -1.62
C HIS A 71 13.25 12.58 -2.63
N LEU A 72 12.03 12.50 -3.18
CA LEU A 72 11.54 13.48 -4.14
C LEU A 72 11.31 14.85 -3.50
N ASP A 73 10.77 14.89 -2.28
CA ASP A 73 10.58 16.13 -1.50
C ASP A 73 11.91 16.87 -1.27
N ARG A 74 12.97 16.13 -0.92
CA ARG A 74 14.33 16.69 -0.81
C ARG A 74 14.80 17.26 -2.15
N LYS A 75 14.68 16.49 -3.24
CA LYS A 75 15.07 16.97 -4.58
C LYS A 75 14.34 18.23 -5.01
N VAL A 76 13.05 18.34 -4.71
CA VAL A 76 12.25 19.54 -5.01
C VAL A 76 12.76 20.72 -4.19
N ARG A 77 13.03 20.55 -2.89
CA ARG A 77 13.60 21.61 -2.05
C ARG A 77 14.96 22.07 -2.52
N ASP A 78 15.86 21.14 -2.86
CA ASP A 78 17.20 21.45 -3.35
C ASP A 78 17.13 22.21 -4.69
N SER A 79 16.21 21.80 -5.57
CA SER A 79 15.98 22.48 -6.85
C SER A 79 15.40 23.87 -6.66
N ASP A 80 14.44 24.05 -5.74
CA ASP A 80 13.85 25.36 -5.43
C ASP A 80 14.90 26.31 -4.82
N ALA A 81 15.73 25.82 -3.90
CA ALA A 81 16.83 26.60 -3.34
C ALA A 81 17.84 27.01 -4.42
N SER A 82 18.21 26.10 -5.30
CA SER A 82 19.12 26.38 -6.43
C SER A 82 18.52 27.40 -7.40
N LEU A 83 17.23 27.29 -7.70
CA LEU A 83 16.51 28.24 -8.57
C LEU A 83 16.46 29.63 -7.94
N ARG A 84 16.15 29.74 -6.65
CA ARG A 84 16.15 31.01 -5.92
C ARG A 84 17.51 31.69 -5.96
N ALA A 85 18.58 30.93 -5.73
CA ALA A 85 19.95 31.45 -5.80
C ALA A 85 20.27 31.96 -7.22
N ALA A 86 19.91 31.21 -8.26
CA ALA A 86 20.11 31.62 -9.64
C ALA A 86 19.31 32.89 -10.01
N VAL A 87 18.08 33.02 -9.52
CA VAL A 87 17.25 34.22 -9.72
C VAL A 87 17.85 35.44 -9.02
N GLU A 88 18.33 35.28 -7.78
CA GLU A 88 18.99 36.37 -7.04
C GLU A 88 20.26 36.83 -7.74
N GLU A 89 21.08 35.90 -8.20
CA GLU A 89 22.32 36.21 -8.93
C GLU A 89 22.04 36.92 -10.26
N ASN A 90 21.04 36.44 -11.02
CA ASN A 90 20.65 37.10 -12.26
C ASN A 90 20.15 38.54 -12.01
N ALA A 91 19.42 38.78 -10.91
CA ALA A 91 19.01 40.12 -10.53
C ALA A 91 20.20 41.04 -10.17
N LYS A 92 21.26 40.51 -9.53
CA LYS A 92 22.51 41.24 -9.27
C LYS A 92 23.23 41.58 -10.57
N LEU A 93 23.45 40.59 -11.42
CA LEU A 93 24.12 40.76 -12.72
C LEU A 93 23.36 41.74 -13.64
N SER A 94 22.02 41.72 -13.62
CA SER A 94 21.22 42.69 -14.39
C SER A 94 21.45 44.13 -13.92
N LYS A 95 21.56 44.36 -12.61
CA LYS A 95 21.86 45.70 -12.06
C LYS A 95 23.26 46.15 -12.44
N GLU A 96 24.25 45.26 -12.35
CA GLU A 96 25.63 45.56 -12.76
C GLU A 96 25.72 45.91 -14.24
N ARG A 97 25.06 45.12 -15.10
CA ARG A 97 24.95 45.42 -16.55
C ARG A 97 24.40 46.82 -16.78
N ASP A 98 23.32 47.20 -16.08
CA ASP A 98 22.70 48.52 -16.27
C ASP A 98 23.62 49.66 -15.81
N MET A 99 24.34 49.47 -14.70
CA MET A 99 25.37 50.43 -14.24
C MET A 99 26.50 50.58 -15.26
N LEU A 100 27.01 49.46 -15.81
CA LEU A 100 28.06 49.47 -16.83
C LEU A 100 27.59 50.12 -18.14
N ALA A 101 26.34 49.89 -18.54
CA ALA A 101 25.77 50.54 -19.71
C ALA A 101 25.68 52.07 -19.54
N LEU A 102 25.33 52.55 -18.34
CA LEU A 102 25.32 53.97 -18.02
C LEU A 102 26.71 54.60 -18.04
N THR A 103 27.72 53.93 -17.46
CA THR A 103 29.11 54.42 -17.46
C THR A 103 29.71 54.43 -18.86
N SER A 104 29.48 53.38 -19.65
CA SER A 104 29.89 53.30 -21.06
C SER A 104 29.29 54.45 -21.89
N LYS A 105 27.98 54.71 -21.75
CA LYS A 105 27.31 55.85 -22.42
C LYS A 105 27.84 57.21 -21.96
N LYS A 106 28.28 57.34 -20.71
CA LYS A 106 28.88 58.58 -20.20
C LYS A 106 30.26 58.81 -20.81
N LEU A 107 31.15 57.81 -20.74
CA LEU A 107 32.50 57.87 -21.29
C LEU A 107 32.48 58.11 -22.81
N GLY A 108 31.58 57.45 -23.55
CA GLY A 108 31.42 57.68 -24.99
C GLY A 108 31.03 59.12 -25.33
N ARG A 109 30.19 59.75 -24.50
CA ARG A 109 29.84 61.18 -24.65
C ARG A 109 30.98 62.12 -24.27
N GLU A 110 31.82 61.75 -23.31
CA GLU A 110 33.00 62.54 -22.93
C GLU A 110 34.07 62.49 -24.03
N LEU A 111 34.34 61.30 -24.59
CA LEU A 111 35.25 61.13 -25.72
C LEU A 111 34.82 61.91 -26.97
N ALA A 112 33.53 61.96 -27.29
CA ALA A 112 33.02 62.70 -28.44
C ALA A 112 33.12 64.24 -28.31
N LYS A 113 33.46 64.76 -27.12
CA LYS A 113 33.65 66.19 -26.87
C LYS A 113 35.11 66.63 -26.96
N VAL A 114 36.05 65.70 -27.06
CA VAL A 114 37.49 65.92 -27.25
C VAL A 114 37.81 65.88 -28.74
#